data_AF-A0A382XYJ0-F1
#
_entry.id   AF-A0A382XYJ0-F1
#
_cell.length_a   1.000
_cell.length_b   1.000
_cell.length_c   1.000
_cell.angle_alpha   90.00
_cell.angle_beta   90.00
_cell.angle_gamma   90.00
#
_symmetry.space_group_name_H-M   'P 1'
#
loop_
_entity.id
_entity.type
_entity.pdbx_description
1 polymer ?
#
loop_
_entity_poly.entity_id
_entity_poly.type
_entity_poly.pdbx_seq_one_letter_code
_entity_poly.pdbx_strand_id
1 'polypeptide(L)'
;MKFNKKYILAAFTSIALILTGCTDKFADINDSEHGFSDEDLTQDFNHVKSLYEPMINNVYTYDPAWVTQLQQNLIGDVYSGFMMPPTPFAGNINNMTYALVDGWNGFPWSTAYSNIMTNALRVYQRTAEETNSPFYAWSLILKVEAMHRVSDIYGPIVYSEFGTEEATIPYDSQKDVYYKFFDELKTAV
;
A
#
# COMPACT_ATOMS: atom_id res chain seq x y z
N MET A 1 -57.17 2.36 -18.27
CA MET A 1 -55.90 2.82 -18.87
C MET A 1 -55.41 1.73 -19.82
N LYS A 2 -55.48 1.92 -21.14
CA LYS A 2 -54.99 0.91 -22.11
C LYS A 2 -53.48 1.04 -22.23
N PHE A 3 -52.72 0.18 -21.56
CA PHE A 3 -51.27 0.15 -21.73
C PHE A 3 -50.94 -0.19 -23.19
N ASN A 4 -50.19 0.68 -23.85
CA ASN A 4 -49.82 0.50 -25.25
C ASN A 4 -48.84 -0.68 -25.35
N LYS A 5 -49.20 -1.74 -26.07
CA LYS A 5 -48.42 -3.00 -26.16
C LYS A 5 -46.95 -2.78 -26.53
N LYS A 6 -46.63 -1.69 -27.24
CA LYS A 6 -45.28 -1.27 -27.60
C LYS A 6 -44.40 -0.91 -26.39
N TYR A 7 -44.95 -0.27 -25.36
CA TYR A 7 -44.19 0.09 -24.14
C TYR A 7 -43.98 -1.09 -23.20
N ILE A 8 -44.94 -2.02 -23.14
CA ILE A 8 -44.78 -3.28 -22.41
C ILE A 8 -43.66 -4.12 -23.05
N LEU A 9 -43.65 -4.22 -24.38
CA LEU A 9 -42.61 -4.96 -25.10
C LEU A 9 -41.23 -4.32 -24.89
N ALA A 10 -41.13 -2.99 -24.98
CA ALA A 10 -39.87 -2.28 -24.72
C ALA A 10 -39.34 -2.53 -23.30
N ALA A 11 -40.20 -2.41 -22.28
CA ALA A 11 -39.81 -2.66 -20.88
C ALA A 11 -39.39 -4.12 -20.65
N PHE A 12 -40.07 -5.08 -21.28
CA PHE A 12 -39.69 -6.50 -21.19
C PHE A 12 -38.34 -6.77 -21.87
N THR A 13 -38.07 -6.16 -23.02
CA THR A 13 -36.77 -6.26 -23.70
C THR A 13 -35.65 -5.62 -22.88
N SER A 14 -35.91 -4.49 -22.22
CA SER A 14 -34.93 -3.84 -21.32
C SER A 14 -34.59 -4.70 -20.11
N ILE A 15 -35.58 -5.33 -19.48
CA ILE A 15 -35.37 -6.23 -18.33
C ILE A 15 -34.62 -7.50 -18.75
N ALA A 16 -34.93 -8.05 -19.93
CA ALA A 16 -34.23 -9.22 -20.47
C ALA A 16 -32.73 -8.96 -20.72
N LEU A 17 -32.36 -7.75 -21.17
CA LEU A 17 -30.96 -7.36 -21.39
C LEU A 17 -30.17 -7.14 -20.08
N ILE A 18 -30.84 -6.76 -18.99
CA ILE A 18 -30.19 -6.59 -17.67
C ILE A 18 -29.89 -7.96 -17.03
N LEU A 19 -30.75 -8.96 -17.27
CA LEU A 19 -30.58 -10.31 -16.74
C LEU A 19 -29.44 -11.11 -17.40
N THR A 20 -28.97 -10.71 -18.59
CA THR A 20 -27.83 -11.36 -19.25
C THR A 20 -26.45 -10.77 -18.88
N GLY A 21 -26.41 -9.69 -18.09
CA GLY A 21 -25.16 -9.01 -17.72
C GLY A 21 -24.48 -9.55 -16.44
N CYS A 22 -25.21 -10.28 -15.60
CA CYS A 22 -24.63 -10.90 -14.41
C CYS A 22 -24.14 -12.31 -14.78
N THR A 23 -22.82 -12.47 -14.86
CA THR A 23 -22.19 -13.78 -15.04
C THR A 23 -21.40 -14.10 -13.78
N ASP A 24 -21.57 -15.30 -13.23
CA ASP A 24 -20.77 -15.74 -12.07
C ASP A 24 -19.33 -16.13 -12.48
N LYS A 25 -19.01 -16.03 -13.77
CA LYS A 25 -17.72 -16.41 -14.38
C LYS A 25 -16.72 -15.26 -14.46
N PHE A 26 -16.81 -14.26 -13.59
CA PHE A 26 -15.85 -13.14 -13.61
C PHE A 26 -14.39 -13.60 -13.43
N ALA A 27 -14.17 -14.68 -12.66
CA ALA A 27 -12.86 -15.31 -12.55
C ALA A 27 -12.41 -15.87 -13.90
N ASP A 28 -13.19 -16.79 -14.49
CA ASP A 28 -12.86 -17.42 -15.78
C ASP A 28 -12.70 -16.41 -16.94
N ILE A 29 -13.45 -15.31 -16.93
CA ILE A 29 -13.39 -14.28 -17.99
C ILE A 29 -12.15 -13.39 -17.84
N ASN A 30 -11.66 -13.17 -16.62
CA ASN A 30 -10.45 -12.38 -16.37
C ASN A 30 -9.20 -13.25 -16.30
N ASP A 31 -9.34 -14.57 -16.40
CA ASP A 31 -8.23 -15.48 -16.45
C ASP A 31 -7.61 -15.47 -17.85
N SER A 32 -6.27 -15.40 -17.90
CA SER A 32 -5.54 -15.31 -19.15
C SER A 32 -5.11 -16.71 -19.56
N GLU A 33 -5.55 -17.18 -20.73
CA GLU A 33 -5.13 -18.47 -21.30
C GLU A 33 -3.59 -18.58 -21.51
N HIS A 34 -2.89 -17.45 -21.47
CA HIS A 34 -1.44 -17.36 -21.61
C HIS A 34 -0.74 -16.70 -20.41
N GLY A 35 -1.49 -16.39 -19.35
CA GLY A 35 -0.94 -15.87 -18.10
C GLY A 35 -0.39 -16.99 -17.24
N PHE A 36 0.47 -16.64 -16.28
CA PHE A 36 0.81 -17.57 -15.21
C PHE A 36 -0.39 -17.67 -14.25
N SER A 37 -0.82 -18.88 -13.96
CA SER A 37 -1.81 -19.12 -12.91
C SER A 37 -1.20 -18.86 -11.52
N ASP A 38 -2.04 -18.70 -10.49
CA ASP A 38 -1.56 -18.61 -9.11
C ASP A 38 -0.76 -19.85 -8.70
N GLU A 39 -1.09 -21.03 -9.24
CA GLU A 39 -0.35 -22.27 -9.02
C GLU A 39 1.02 -22.22 -9.69
N ASP A 40 1.14 -21.68 -10.91
CA ASP A 40 2.44 -21.51 -11.58
C ASP A 40 3.36 -20.57 -10.79
N LEU A 41 2.81 -19.56 -10.13
CA LEU A 41 3.55 -18.63 -9.26
C LEU A 41 4.05 -19.30 -7.97
N THR A 42 3.58 -20.50 -7.62
CA THR A 42 4.13 -21.24 -6.48
C THR A 42 5.55 -21.74 -6.74
N GLN A 43 5.89 -21.98 -8.01
CA GLN A 43 7.22 -22.42 -8.42
C GLN A 43 8.27 -21.42 -7.94
N ASP A 44 9.33 -21.94 -7.31
CA ASP A 44 10.45 -21.16 -6.78
C ASP A 44 10.00 -19.97 -5.91
N PHE A 45 8.87 -20.11 -5.22
CA PHE A 45 8.28 -19.09 -4.35
C PHE A 45 8.02 -17.75 -5.05
N ASN A 46 7.74 -17.72 -6.36
CA ASN A 46 7.52 -16.47 -7.11
C ASN A 46 6.37 -15.64 -6.54
N HIS A 47 5.32 -16.28 -6.04
CA HIS A 47 4.22 -15.68 -5.30
C HIS A 47 4.70 -14.96 -4.02
N VAL A 48 5.80 -15.33 -3.39
CA VAL A 48 6.33 -14.60 -2.22
C VAL A 48 7.41 -13.61 -2.65
N LYS A 49 8.35 -14.02 -3.50
CA LYS A 49 9.50 -13.22 -3.94
C LYS A 49 9.09 -11.93 -4.66
N SER A 50 8.06 -11.99 -5.50
CA SER A 50 7.53 -10.82 -6.23
C SER A 50 7.08 -9.67 -5.32
N LEU A 51 6.77 -9.95 -4.05
CA LEU A 51 6.35 -8.94 -3.08
C LEU A 51 7.52 -8.11 -2.52
N TYR A 52 8.76 -8.58 -2.66
CA TYR A 52 9.93 -7.91 -2.07
C TYR A 52 10.45 -6.74 -2.90
N GLU A 53 10.38 -6.84 -4.23
CA GLU A 53 10.82 -5.77 -5.12
C GLU A 53 10.12 -4.43 -4.79
N PRO A 54 8.78 -4.34 -4.71
CA PRO A 54 8.15 -3.09 -4.31
C PRO A 54 8.51 -2.67 -2.88
N MET A 55 8.75 -3.62 -1.96
CA MET A 55 9.15 -3.26 -0.60
C MET A 55 10.54 -2.61 -0.56
N ILE A 56 11.54 -3.27 -1.16
CA ILE A 56 12.93 -2.80 -1.18
C ILE A 56 13.03 -1.46 -1.90
N ASN A 57 12.35 -1.32 -3.04
CA ASN A 57 12.43 -0.11 -3.86
C ASN A 57 11.64 1.09 -3.29
N ASN A 58 10.92 0.92 -2.17
CA ASN A 58 10.06 1.96 -1.59
C ASN A 58 10.24 2.21 -0.09
N VAL A 59 11.20 1.58 0.59
CA VAL A 59 11.70 2.11 1.88
C VAL A 59 12.10 3.57 1.69
N TYR A 60 12.87 3.79 0.62
CA TYR A 60 13.16 5.07 0.03
C TYR A 60 12.82 4.92 -1.45
N THR A 61 11.78 5.61 -1.94
CA THR A 61 11.32 5.41 -3.32
C THR A 61 12.46 5.69 -4.28
N TYR A 62 12.79 4.70 -5.09
CA TYR A 62 13.83 4.83 -6.10
C TYR A 62 13.29 5.49 -7.38
N ASP A 63 12.12 5.05 -7.85
CA ASP A 63 11.47 5.54 -9.06
C ASP A 63 9.95 5.66 -8.84
N PRO A 64 9.32 6.75 -9.31
CA PRO A 64 9.92 7.92 -9.94
C PRO A 64 10.56 8.88 -8.93
N ALA A 65 11.68 9.50 -9.31
CA ALA A 65 12.47 10.37 -8.43
C ALA A 65 11.71 11.56 -7.81
N TRP A 66 10.61 12.01 -8.45
CA TRP A 66 9.77 13.06 -7.89
C TRP A 66 9.04 12.60 -6.61
N VAL A 67 8.76 11.30 -6.44
CA VAL A 67 8.19 10.77 -5.19
C VAL A 67 9.21 10.90 -4.09
N THR A 68 10.46 10.52 -4.33
CA THR A 68 11.58 10.68 -3.42
C THR A 68 11.77 12.12 -2.97
N GLN A 69 11.57 13.07 -3.90
CA GLN A 69 11.63 14.49 -3.60
C GLN A 69 10.63 14.88 -2.50
N LEU A 70 9.41 14.36 -2.58
CA LEU A 70 8.35 14.64 -1.60
C LEU A 70 8.45 13.75 -0.35
N GLN A 71 8.95 12.52 -0.48
CA GLN A 71 9.11 11.55 0.59
C GLN A 71 10.26 11.92 1.56
N GLN A 72 11.32 12.56 1.08
CA GLN A 72 12.49 12.90 1.91
C GLN A 72 13.08 14.27 1.57
N ASN A 73 13.31 14.58 0.29
CA ASN A 73 14.21 15.68 -0.07
C ASN A 73 13.70 17.04 0.43
N LEU A 74 12.41 17.33 0.25
CA LEU A 74 11.78 18.58 0.72
C LEU A 74 11.33 18.51 2.20
N ILE A 75 11.80 17.52 2.95
CA ILE A 75 11.61 17.39 4.41
C ILE A 75 12.94 17.12 5.12
N GLY A 76 13.30 15.84 5.32
CA GLY A 76 14.44 15.39 6.11
C GLY A 76 15.77 15.91 5.57
N ASP A 77 15.97 15.97 4.25
CA ASP A 77 17.25 16.46 3.70
C ASP A 77 17.43 17.96 3.94
N VAL A 78 16.34 18.74 3.94
CA VAL A 78 16.36 20.16 4.29
C VAL A 78 16.53 20.34 5.80
N TYR A 79 15.66 19.74 6.61
CA TYR A 79 15.63 19.98 8.05
C TYR A 79 16.84 19.40 8.79
N SER A 80 17.51 18.39 8.23
CA SER A 80 18.81 17.91 8.74
C SER A 80 19.98 18.84 8.39
N GLY A 81 19.79 19.77 7.45
CA GLY A 81 20.84 20.67 6.96
C GLY A 81 21.76 20.06 5.91
N PHE A 82 21.44 18.88 5.37
CA PHE A 82 22.25 18.24 4.32
C PHE A 82 22.08 18.91 2.96
N MET A 83 20.88 19.36 2.61
CA MET A 83 20.58 19.96 1.31
C MET A 83 19.63 21.15 1.42
N MET A 84 19.58 21.98 0.38
CA MET A 84 18.60 23.05 0.24
C MET A 84 18.28 23.24 -1.25
N PRO A 85 17.02 23.11 -1.69
CA PRO A 85 16.69 23.40 -3.08
C PRO A 85 16.80 24.90 -3.37
N PRO A 86 17.33 25.31 -4.54
CA PRO A 86 17.39 26.71 -4.93
C PRO A 86 16.02 27.25 -5.41
N THR A 87 15.05 26.36 -5.65
CA THR A 87 13.75 26.71 -6.23
C THR A 87 12.79 27.24 -5.15
N PRO A 88 12.16 28.41 -5.35
CA PRO A 88 11.17 28.96 -4.42
C PRO A 88 9.79 28.31 -4.63
N PHE A 89 9.69 27.00 -4.36
CA PHE A 89 8.46 26.22 -4.57
C PHE A 89 7.25 26.86 -3.88
N ALA A 90 6.06 26.73 -4.48
CA ALA A 90 4.82 27.28 -3.93
C ALA A 90 4.90 28.77 -3.52
N GLY A 91 5.61 29.58 -4.31
CA GLY A 91 5.79 31.00 -4.01
C GLY A 91 6.59 31.26 -2.73
N ASN A 92 7.50 30.35 -2.37
CA ASN A 92 8.29 30.35 -1.15
C ASN A 92 7.49 30.14 0.15
N ILE A 93 6.27 29.59 0.05
CA ILE A 93 5.42 29.21 1.19
C ILE A 93 5.33 27.69 1.19
N ASN A 94 6.24 27.05 1.90
CA ASN A 94 6.47 25.60 1.80
C ASN A 94 7.19 25.06 3.05
N ASN A 95 7.52 23.76 3.05
CA ASN A 95 8.21 23.10 4.17
C ASN A 95 9.49 23.84 4.60
N MET A 96 10.29 24.34 3.65
CA MET A 96 11.56 25.03 3.94
C MET A 96 11.36 26.36 4.69
N THR A 97 10.15 26.94 4.63
CA THR A 97 9.74 28.12 5.42
C THR A 97 8.75 27.76 6.54
N TYR A 98 8.71 26.48 6.94
CA TYR A 98 7.82 25.89 7.96
C TYR A 98 6.32 26.00 7.67
N ALA A 99 5.94 26.30 6.43
CA ALA A 99 4.58 26.18 5.95
C ALA A 99 4.38 24.78 5.36
N LEU A 100 3.99 23.82 6.20
CA LEU A 100 3.86 22.42 5.82
C LEU A 100 2.83 22.24 4.69
N VAL A 101 3.26 21.65 3.57
CA VAL A 101 2.40 21.43 2.40
C VAL A 101 1.80 20.03 2.46
N ASP A 102 0.50 19.92 2.75
CA ASP A 102 -0.22 18.64 2.90
C ASP A 102 -0.04 17.73 1.67
N GLY A 103 -0.15 18.30 0.47
CA GLY A 103 0.02 17.58 -0.79
C GLY A 103 1.43 17.01 -1.03
N TRP A 104 2.42 17.36 -0.21
CA TRP A 104 3.77 16.80 -0.25
C TRP A 104 4.01 15.87 0.93
N ASN A 105 3.61 16.31 2.11
CA ASN A 105 3.83 15.60 3.36
C ASN A 105 2.95 14.36 3.51
N GLY A 106 2.05 14.06 2.57
CA GLY A 106 1.36 12.77 2.48
C GLY A 106 2.17 11.65 1.83
N PHE A 107 3.25 11.95 1.10
CA PHE A 107 4.04 10.94 0.36
C PHE A 107 4.84 9.96 1.23
N PRO A 108 5.48 10.38 2.35
CA PRO A 108 6.12 9.42 3.25
C PRO A 108 5.13 8.36 3.76
N TRP A 109 3.89 8.77 4.05
CA TRP A 109 2.80 7.88 4.43
C TRP A 109 2.35 6.99 3.27
N SER A 110 1.85 7.57 2.18
CA SER A 110 1.18 6.82 1.10
C SER A 110 2.07 5.77 0.46
N THR A 111 3.35 6.09 0.23
CA THR A 111 4.34 5.16 -0.30
C THR A 111 4.56 3.97 0.64
N ALA A 112 4.74 4.24 1.93
CA ALA A 112 5.02 3.20 2.91
C ALA A 112 3.83 2.26 3.08
N TYR A 113 2.60 2.78 3.18
CA TYR A 113 1.42 1.93 3.32
C TYR A 113 1.11 1.12 2.06
N SER A 114 1.24 1.73 0.88
CA SER A 114 0.93 1.07 -0.40
C SER A 114 1.95 0.00 -0.78
N ASN A 115 3.24 0.25 -0.52
CA ASN A 115 4.32 -0.62 -0.99
C ASN A 115 4.96 -1.48 0.10
N ILE A 116 4.90 -1.06 1.37
CA ILE A 116 5.54 -1.80 2.47
C ILE A 116 4.49 -2.55 3.27
N MET A 117 3.57 -1.86 3.96
CA MET A 117 2.59 -2.49 4.85
C MET A 117 1.72 -3.50 4.09
N THR A 118 1.23 -3.13 2.91
CA THR A 118 0.41 -4.00 2.07
C THR A 118 1.16 -5.28 1.66
N ASN A 119 2.43 -5.16 1.26
CA ASN A 119 3.21 -6.32 0.83
C ASN A 119 3.69 -7.17 2.01
N ALA A 120 4.03 -6.57 3.16
CA ALA A 120 4.32 -7.29 4.40
C ALA A 120 3.12 -8.13 4.87
N LEU A 121 1.90 -7.58 4.79
CA LEU A 121 0.67 -8.34 5.08
C LEU A 121 0.48 -9.51 4.12
N ARG A 122 0.71 -9.31 2.81
CA ARG A 122 0.63 -10.40 1.81
C ARG A 122 1.69 -11.47 2.03
N VAL A 123 2.92 -11.09 2.40
CA VAL A 123 3.96 -12.07 2.77
C VAL A 123 3.50 -12.88 3.97
N TYR A 124 3.03 -12.23 5.03
CA TYR A 124 2.47 -12.92 6.20
C TYR A 124 1.37 -13.90 5.79
N GLN A 125 0.38 -13.48 5.01
CA GLN A 125 -0.72 -14.34 4.54
C GLN A 125 -0.23 -15.55 3.72
N ARG A 126 0.82 -15.38 2.91
CA ARG A 126 1.39 -16.44 2.06
C ARG A 126 2.38 -17.35 2.80
N THR A 127 2.80 -16.98 4.01
CA THR A 127 3.81 -17.71 4.78
C THR A 127 3.35 -18.09 6.19
N ALA A 128 2.12 -17.76 6.58
CA ALA A 128 1.60 -17.94 7.95
C ALA A 128 1.59 -19.40 8.42
N GLU A 129 1.42 -20.35 7.51
CA GLU A 129 1.47 -21.79 7.83
C GLU A 129 2.91 -22.28 8.06
N GLU A 130 3.91 -21.56 7.54
CA GLU A 130 5.34 -21.82 7.71
C GLU A 130 5.89 -20.94 8.84
N THR A 131 5.56 -21.32 10.08
CA THR A 131 6.16 -20.71 11.26
C THR A 131 7.68 -20.85 11.16
N ASN A 132 8.39 -19.73 10.92
CA ASN A 132 9.83 -19.59 10.61
C ASN A 132 10.23 -19.60 9.13
N SER A 133 9.35 -19.21 8.21
CA SER A 133 9.77 -18.91 6.84
C SER A 133 10.80 -17.76 6.84
N PRO A 134 11.99 -17.91 6.22
CA PRO A 134 12.98 -16.82 6.13
C PRO A 134 12.41 -15.60 5.40
N PHE A 135 11.43 -15.81 4.52
CA PHE A 135 10.66 -14.72 3.91
C PHE A 135 9.95 -13.90 4.98
N TYR A 136 9.16 -14.51 5.87
CA TYR A 136 8.48 -13.74 6.90
C TYR A 136 9.44 -12.88 7.74
N ALA A 137 10.57 -13.45 8.17
CA ALA A 137 11.63 -12.73 8.88
C ALA A 137 12.17 -11.53 8.08
N TRP A 138 12.49 -11.70 6.79
CA TRP A 138 12.96 -10.60 5.94
C TRP A 138 11.90 -9.51 5.74
N SER A 139 10.62 -9.90 5.62
CA SER A 139 9.53 -8.94 5.49
C SER A 139 9.35 -8.10 6.75
N LEU A 140 9.56 -8.67 7.94
CA LEU A 140 9.52 -7.93 9.21
C LEU A 140 10.65 -6.90 9.28
N ILE A 141 11.87 -7.26 8.86
CA ILE A 141 13.00 -6.31 8.83
C ILE A 141 12.70 -5.12 7.91
N LEU A 142 12.22 -5.38 6.68
CA LEU A 142 11.86 -4.32 5.74
C LEU A 142 10.66 -3.48 6.22
N LYS A 143 9.67 -4.12 6.85
CA LYS A 143 8.51 -3.45 7.46
C LYS A 143 8.98 -2.48 8.54
N VAL A 144 9.80 -2.94 9.47
CA VAL A 144 10.32 -2.10 10.55
C VAL A 144 11.18 -0.97 10.00
N GLU A 145 12.09 -1.25 9.06
CA GLU A 145 12.96 -0.23 8.43
C GLU A 145 12.15 0.90 7.77
N ALA A 146 11.09 0.58 7.02
CA ALA A 146 10.27 1.64 6.43
C ALA A 146 9.40 2.35 7.45
N MET A 147 8.78 1.61 8.37
CA MET A 147 7.72 2.14 9.23
C MET A 147 8.26 2.90 10.45
N HIS A 148 9.50 2.65 10.90
CA HIS A 148 10.12 3.53 11.90
C HIS A 148 10.27 4.95 11.36
N ARG A 149 10.66 5.10 10.09
CA ARG A 149 10.75 6.41 9.41
C ARG A 149 9.40 7.13 9.38
N VAL A 150 8.31 6.40 9.11
CA VAL A 150 6.95 6.97 9.12
C VAL A 150 6.57 7.42 10.52
N SER A 151 6.77 6.57 11.54
CA SER A 151 6.46 6.94 12.93
C SER A 151 7.33 8.08 13.44
N ASP A 152 8.57 8.21 12.99
CA ASP A 152 9.45 9.33 13.35
C ASP A 152 9.03 10.66 12.71
N ILE A 153 8.35 10.62 11.56
CA ILE A 153 7.80 11.82 10.90
C ILE A 153 6.48 12.27 11.56
N TYR A 154 5.56 11.34 11.85
CA TYR A 154 4.19 11.69 12.27
C TYR A 154 3.87 11.42 13.75
N GLY A 155 4.69 10.62 14.43
CA GLY A 155 4.39 10.12 15.77
C GLY A 155 3.48 8.88 15.72
N PRO A 156 2.23 8.96 16.23
CA PRO A 156 1.25 7.88 16.11
C PRO A 156 0.97 7.49 14.66
N ILE A 157 0.86 6.19 14.38
CA ILE A 157 0.59 5.65 13.03
C ILE A 157 -0.33 4.42 13.12
N VAL A 158 -0.96 4.04 12.00
CA VAL A 158 -1.69 2.76 11.91
C VAL A 158 -0.67 1.63 11.77
N TYR A 159 -0.56 0.74 12.75
CA TYR A 159 0.44 -0.34 12.68
C TYR A 159 -0.13 -1.72 13.01
N SER A 160 -0.60 -1.92 14.24
CA SER A 160 -1.10 -3.21 14.73
C SER A 160 -2.43 -3.62 14.11
N GLU A 161 -3.31 -2.65 13.85
CA GLU A 161 -4.64 -2.86 13.26
C GLU A 161 -4.66 -2.69 11.72
N PHE A 162 -3.48 -2.65 11.09
CA PHE A 162 -3.41 -2.56 9.63
C PHE A 162 -3.94 -3.85 8.97
N GLY A 163 -4.85 -3.70 8.00
CA GLY A 163 -5.46 -4.81 7.27
C GLY A 163 -6.74 -5.37 7.90
N THR A 164 -7.26 -4.72 8.94
CA THR A 164 -8.59 -5.01 9.49
C THR A 164 -9.71 -4.52 8.58
N GLU A 165 -10.90 -5.14 8.69
CA GLU A 165 -12.11 -4.77 7.93
C GLU A 165 -12.96 -3.71 8.67
N GLU A 166 -12.45 -3.17 9.77
CA GLU A 166 -13.16 -2.19 10.59
C GLU A 166 -13.36 -0.87 9.86
N ALA A 167 -14.52 -0.23 10.07
CA ALA A 167 -14.86 1.03 9.41
C ALA A 167 -13.96 2.20 9.83
N THR A 168 -13.27 2.08 10.96
CA THR A 168 -12.32 3.07 11.45
C THR A 168 -11.12 2.33 12.01
N ILE A 169 -9.96 2.55 11.41
CA ILE A 169 -8.71 1.91 11.83
C ILE A 169 -8.03 2.83 12.86
N PRO A 170 -7.84 2.40 14.11
CA PRO A 170 -7.21 3.21 15.13
C PRO A 170 -5.71 3.35 14.87
N TYR A 171 -5.15 4.44 15.40
CA TYR A 171 -3.71 4.69 15.40
C TYR A 171 -3.12 4.13 16.69
N ASP A 172 -1.94 3.53 16.58
CA ASP A 172 -1.14 3.16 17.72
C ASP A 172 -0.31 4.36 18.18
N SER A 173 -0.06 4.45 19.49
CA SER A 173 0.89 5.44 19.99
C SER A 173 2.30 5.12 19.48
N GLN A 174 3.15 6.14 19.25
CA GLN A 174 4.54 5.92 18.82
C GLN A 174 5.28 4.97 19.77
N LYS A 175 5.00 5.03 21.09
CA LYS A 175 5.57 4.11 22.08
C LYS A 175 5.20 2.66 21.78
N ASP A 176 3.92 2.39 21.53
CA ASP A 176 3.43 1.03 21.29
C ASP A 176 3.92 0.50 19.94
N VAL A 177 3.99 1.37 18.93
CA VAL A 177 4.61 1.08 17.62
C VAL A 177 6.07 0.64 17.79
N TYR A 178 6.87 1.38 18.58
CA TYR A 178 8.27 1.03 18.83
C TYR A 178 8.43 -0.29 19.60
N TYR A 179 7.56 -0.58 20.56
CA TYR A 179 7.55 -1.91 21.20
C TYR A 179 7.24 -3.02 20.19
N LYS A 180 6.32 -2.79 19.26
CA LYS A 180 6.06 -3.74 18.17
C LYS A 180 7.25 -3.89 17.23
N PHE A 181 7.96 -2.82 16.90
CA PHE A 181 9.20 -2.92 16.11
C PHE A 181 10.22 -3.84 16.79
N PHE A 182 10.44 -3.69 18.09
CA PHE A 182 11.39 -4.55 18.81
C PHE A 182 10.94 -6.02 18.86
N ASP A 183 9.65 -6.28 19.07
CA ASP A 183 9.08 -7.63 19.06
C ASP A 183 9.22 -8.30 17.68
N GLU A 184 8.96 -7.56 16.61
CA GLU A 184 9.06 -8.06 15.23
C GLU A 184 10.52 -8.29 14.81
N LEU A 185 11.44 -7.38 15.14
CA LEU A 185 12.87 -7.58 14.90
C LEU A 185 13.41 -8.76 15.70
N LYS A 186 12.96 -8.96 16.94
CA LYS A 186 13.32 -10.14 17.74
C LYS A 186 12.78 -11.44 17.12
N THR A 187 11.62 -11.38 16.47
CA THR A 187 11.05 -12.53 15.75
C THR A 187 11.85 -12.84 14.48
N ALA A 188 12.46 -11.83 13.86
CA ALA A 188 13.20 -11.98 12.62
C ALA A 188 14.65 -12.45 12.77
N VAL A 189 15.24 -12.34 13.97
CA VAL A 189 16.64 -12.69 14.28
C VAL A 189 16.72 -14.03 15.02
#